data_AF-A0A329SI60-F1
#
_entry.id   AF-A0A329SI60-F1
#
_cell.length_a   1.000
_cell.length_b   1.000
_cell.length_c   1.000
_cell.angle_alpha   90.00
_cell.angle_beta   90.00
_cell.angle_gamma   90.00
#
_symmetry.space_group_name_H-M   'P 1'
#
loop_
_entity.id
_entity.type
_entity.pdbx_description
1 polymer ?
#
loop_
_entity_poly.entity_id
_entity_poly.type
_entity_poly.pdbx_seq_one_letter_code
_entity_poly.pdbx_strand_id
1 'polypeptide(L)'
;MIQDVMHCTTNVAAAAPSSSSKEGFADRVLKRRKVSAEPASYILLHAIPPTSNIVERLFSIARAVLRHERQRLSPMMLEMTMFLKMNSSYYDVATV
;
A
#
# COMPACT_ATOMS: atom_id res chain seq x y z
N MET A 1 -15.62 15.70 -2.98
CA MET A 1 -14.64 15.63 -4.09
C MET A 1 -14.14 14.19 -4.27
N ILE A 2 -15.08 13.24 -4.40
CA ILE A 2 -14.78 11.83 -4.66
C ILE A 2 -15.48 11.52 -5.98
N GLN A 3 -14.88 11.94 -7.08
CA GLN A 3 -15.29 11.57 -8.42
C GLN A 3 -14.16 12.00 -9.34
N ASP A 4 -13.18 11.11 -9.46
CA ASP A 4 -12.40 10.89 -10.68
C ASP A 4 -11.75 9.51 -10.52
N VAL A 5 -12.61 8.49 -10.44
CA VAL A 5 -12.22 7.10 -10.71
C VAL A 5 -11.94 7.08 -12.21
N MET A 6 -10.68 7.35 -12.54
CA MET A 6 -10.19 7.45 -13.90
C MET A 6 -10.42 6.10 -14.61
N HIS A 7 -11.34 6.13 -15.57
CA HIS A 7 -11.58 5.08 -16.53
C HIS A 7 -10.26 4.63 -17.16
N CYS A 8 -9.82 3.40 -16.84
CA CYS A 8 -8.81 2.72 -17.65
C CYS A 8 -9.51 2.14 -18.88
N THR A 9 -9.82 3.00 -19.86
CA THR A 9 -10.27 2.57 -21.19
C THR A 9 -9.11 1.85 -21.88
N THR A 10 -9.19 0.52 -21.90
CA THR A 10 -8.29 -0.33 -22.65
C THR A 10 -8.64 -0.26 -24.13
N ASN A 11 -7.98 0.63 -24.87
CA ASN A 11 -7.96 0.54 -26.33
C ASN A 11 -7.13 -0.67 -26.74
N VAL A 12 -7.82 -1.79 -26.99
CA VAL A 12 -7.22 -2.97 -27.64
C VAL A 12 -7.10 -2.66 -29.13
N ALA A 13 -6.01 -1.98 -29.50
CA ALA A 13 -5.62 -1.86 -30.90
C ALA A 13 -5.04 -3.20 -31.38
N ALA A 14 -5.82 -3.94 -32.17
CA ALA A 14 -5.42 -5.17 -32.83
C ALA A 14 -4.37 -4.85 -33.92
N ALA A 15 -3.09 -5.10 -33.63
CA ALA A 15 -2.01 -5.00 -34.61
C ALA A 15 -1.87 -6.31 -35.42
N ALA A 16 -1.93 -6.17 -36.75
CA ALA A 16 -1.88 -7.22 -37.77
C ALA A 16 -0.54 -7.99 -37.83
N PRO A 17 -0.48 -9.20 -38.44
CA PRO A 17 0.70 -10.05 -38.40
C PRO A 17 1.67 -9.77 -39.56
N SER A 18 2.92 -9.41 -39.27
CA SER A 18 4.00 -9.32 -40.26
C SER A 18 5.01 -10.48 -40.11
N SER A 19 4.98 -11.36 -41.12
CA SER A 19 6.05 -12.19 -41.71
C SER A 19 7.26 -12.71 -40.87
N SER A 20 7.27 -14.04 -40.75
CA SER A 20 8.39 -14.97 -41.03
C SER A 20 9.68 -14.97 -40.18
N SER A 21 9.56 -15.29 -38.90
CA SER A 21 10.48 -16.24 -38.23
C SER A 21 9.70 -16.96 -37.13
N LYS A 22 9.91 -18.27 -36.94
CA LYS A 22 9.16 -19.07 -35.96
C LYS A 22 9.65 -18.74 -34.55
N GLU A 23 9.29 -17.56 -34.02
CA GLU A 23 9.47 -17.27 -32.58
C GLU A 23 8.77 -18.38 -31.78
N GLY A 24 9.52 -19.03 -30.90
CA GLY A 24 8.99 -20.08 -30.05
C GLY A 24 7.90 -19.55 -29.11
N PHE A 25 7.08 -20.44 -28.56
CA PHE A 25 6.07 -20.04 -27.57
C PHE A 25 6.69 -19.24 -26.41
N ALA A 26 7.86 -19.67 -25.93
CA ALA A 26 8.61 -18.97 -24.89
C ALA A 26 9.01 -17.55 -25.31
N ASP A 27 9.54 -17.38 -26.53
CA ASP A 27 9.96 -16.07 -27.04
C ASP A 27 8.78 -15.12 -27.19
N ARG A 28 7.63 -15.62 -27.67
CA ARG A 28 6.39 -14.83 -27.79
C ARG A 28 5.87 -14.39 -26.42
N VAL A 29 5.93 -15.27 -25.41
CA VAL A 29 5.50 -14.95 -24.04
C VAL A 29 6.46 -13.96 -23.38
N LEU A 30 7.77 -14.15 -23.52
CA LEU A 30 8.79 -13.26 -22.98
C LEU A 30 8.75 -11.88 -23.64
N LYS A 31 8.59 -11.82 -24.97
CA LYS A 31 8.44 -10.57 -25.72
C LYS A 31 7.16 -9.84 -25.35
N ARG A 32 6.02 -10.55 -25.22
CA ARG A 32 4.77 -9.96 -24.71
C ARG A 32 4.94 -9.41 -23.29
N ARG A 33 5.62 -10.13 -22.39
CA ARG A 33 5.90 -9.66 -21.02
C ARG A 33 6.83 -8.44 -20.99
N LYS A 34 7.80 -8.37 -21.90
CA LYS A 34 8.73 -7.23 -22.00
C LYS A 34 8.07 -5.98 -22.58
N VAL A 35 7.04 -6.15 -23.42
CA VAL A 35 6.24 -5.05 -23.99
C VAL A 35 5.08 -4.65 -23.07
N SER A 36 4.55 -5.55 -22.24
CA SER A 36 3.43 -5.28 -21.32
C SER A 36 3.85 -4.87 -19.91
N ALA A 37 5.15 -4.91 -19.59
CA ALA A 37 5.67 -4.49 -18.31
C ALA A 37 5.96 -2.99 -18.33
N GLU A 38 4.92 -2.18 -18.49
CA GLU A 38 4.98 -0.83 -17.93
C GLU A 38 5.21 -1.01 -16.41
N PRO A 39 6.26 -0.41 -15.83
CA PRO A 39 6.48 -0.51 -14.40
C PRO A 39 5.22 0.03 -13.71
N ALA A 40 4.60 -0.79 -12.86
CA ALA A 40 3.43 -0.36 -12.11
C ALA A 40 3.81 0.86 -11.26
N SER A 41 3.46 2.05 -11.75
CA SER A 41 3.73 3.29 -11.04
C SER A 41 2.79 3.32 -9.83
N TYR A 42 3.36 3.08 -8.65
CA TYR A 42 2.59 3.24 -7.42
C TYR A 42 2.40 4.74 -7.20
N ILE A 43 1.18 5.20 -7.43
CA ILE A 43 0.78 6.61 -7.34
C ILE A 43 1.06 7.19 -5.93
N LEU A 44 1.15 6.33 -4.91
CA LEU A 44 1.25 6.72 -3.50
C LEU A 44 2.51 6.20 -2.78
N LEU A 45 3.64 6.02 -3.48
CA LEU A 45 4.89 5.59 -2.81
C LEU A 45 5.32 6.56 -1.69
N HIS A 46 5.04 7.86 -1.83
CA HIS A 46 5.37 8.86 -0.83
C HIS A 46 4.57 8.74 0.48
N ALA A 47 3.41 8.05 0.46
CA ALA A 47 2.63 7.83 1.68
C ALA A 47 3.20 6.69 2.54
N ILE A 48 4.05 5.83 1.98
CA ILE A 48 4.71 4.76 2.72
C ILE A 48 6.04 5.33 3.24
N PRO A 49 6.22 5.45 4.56
CA PRO A 49 7.49 5.88 5.10
C PRO A 49 8.60 4.90 4.66
N PRO A 50 9.78 5.41 4.27
CA PRO A 50 10.88 4.56 3.82
C PRO A 50 11.51 3.72 4.94
N THR A 51 11.12 3.95 6.21
CA THR A 51 11.68 3.28 7.39
C THR A 51 10.60 2.89 8.41
N SER A 52 10.87 1.85 9.18
CA SER A 52 10.01 1.31 10.26
C SER A 52 9.99 2.16 11.54
N ASN A 53 10.65 3.31 11.57
CA ASN A 53 10.85 4.13 12.77
C ASN A 53 9.54 4.47 13.51
N ILE A 54 8.45 4.71 12.78
CA ILE A 54 7.14 5.02 13.38
C ILE A 54 6.57 3.82 14.15
N VAL A 55 6.75 2.61 13.61
CA VAL A 55 6.30 1.35 14.20
C VAL A 55 7.18 0.98 15.39
N GLU A 56 8.49 1.21 15.31
CA GLU A 56 9.42 0.97 16.43
C GLU A 56 9.13 1.89 17.63
N ARG A 57 8.83 3.16 17.38
CA ARG A 57 8.37 4.11 18.41
C ARG A 57 7.06 3.65 19.04
N LEU A 58 6.11 3.18 18.22
CA LEU A 58 4.84 2.64 18.70
C LEU A 58 5.08 1.45 19.64
N PHE A 59 5.85 0.44 19.23
CA PHE A 59 6.12 -0.73 20.08
C PHE A 59 6.94 -0.41 21.32
N SER A 60 7.79 0.62 21.28
CA SER A 60 8.51 1.10 22.47
C SER A 60 7.54 1.65 23.53
N ILE A 61 6.55 2.44 23.10
CA ILE A 61 5.48 2.95 23.97
C ILE A 61 4.59 1.79 24.43
N ALA A 62 4.21 0.87 23.54
CA ALA A 62 3.43 -0.32 23.87
C ALA A 62 4.09 -1.11 24.99
N ARG A 63 5.41 -1.30 24.89
CA ARG A 63 6.22 -2.04 25.86
C ARG A 63 6.25 -1.33 27.21
N ALA A 64 6.28 0.00 27.25
CA ALA A 64 6.20 0.76 28.49
C ALA A 64 4.83 0.61 29.17
N VAL A 65 3.74 0.71 28.40
CA VAL A 65 2.36 0.52 28.89
C VAL A 65 2.13 -0.91 29.37
N LEU A 66 2.57 -1.90 28.59
CA LEU A 66 2.53 -3.32 28.94
C LEU A 66 3.42 -3.68 30.14
N ARG A 67 4.37 -2.84 30.55
CA ARG A 67 5.20 -3.10 31.73
C ARG A 67 4.57 -2.58 33.02
N HIS A 68 3.79 -1.49 32.96
CA HIS A 68 3.26 -0.84 34.17
C HIS A 68 1.89 -1.39 34.63
N GLU A 69 1.01 -1.83 33.73
CA GLU A 69 -0.41 -2.12 34.05
C GLU A 69 -0.83 -3.58 33.75
N ARG A 70 0.05 -4.55 34.01
CA ARG A 70 -0.18 -5.96 33.65
C ARG A 70 -1.31 -6.64 34.41
N GLN A 71 -1.80 -6.07 35.51
CA GLN A 71 -2.80 -6.75 36.33
C GLN A 71 -4.24 -6.61 35.77
N ARG A 72 -4.51 -5.65 34.87
CA ARG A 72 -5.90 -5.34 34.47
C ARG A 72 -6.16 -4.97 33.00
N LEU A 73 -5.13 -4.81 32.16
CA LEU A 73 -5.34 -4.47 30.74
C LEU A 73 -5.38 -5.72 29.85
N SER A 74 -6.53 -5.96 29.22
CA SER A 74 -6.64 -6.97 28.18
C SER A 74 -5.88 -6.54 26.91
N PRO A 75 -5.34 -7.49 26.12
CA PRO A 75 -4.68 -7.17 24.85
C PRO A 75 -5.56 -6.33 23.91
N MET A 76 -6.85 -6.64 23.87
CA MET A 76 -7.85 -5.90 23.07
C MET A 76 -7.95 -4.42 23.48
N MET A 77 -7.96 -4.14 24.79
CA MET A 77 -8.02 -2.75 25.28
C MET A 77 -6.74 -1.97 25.00
N LEU A 78 -5.59 -2.66 25.06
CA LEU A 78 -4.31 -2.05 24.71
C LEU A 78 -4.32 -1.62 23.25
N GLU A 79 -4.69 -2.51 22.33
CA GLU A 79 -4.76 -2.23 20.90
C GLU A 79 -5.67 -1.03 20.62
N MET A 80 -6.86 -1.01 21.24
CA MET A 80 -7.82 0.09 21.09
C MET A 80 -7.24 1.43 21.57
N THR A 81 -6.56 1.44 22.71
CA THR A 81 -5.94 2.65 23.28
C THR A 81 -4.80 3.15 22.40
N MET A 82 -3.96 2.23 21.90
CA MET A 82 -2.86 2.58 20.99
C MET A 82 -3.37 3.12 19.67
N PHE A 83 -4.44 2.54 19.12
CA PHE A 83 -5.07 3.00 17.88
C PHE A 83 -5.56 4.44 18.00
N LEU A 84 -6.28 4.77 19.07
CA LEU A 84 -6.77 6.13 19.34
C LEU A 84 -5.62 7.13 19.54
N LYS A 85 -4.56 6.72 20.26
CA LYS A 85 -3.40 7.59 20.52
C LYS A 85 -2.61 7.90 19.25
N MET A 86 -2.33 6.88 18.44
CA MET A 86 -1.50 7.02 17.24
C MET A 86 -2.19 7.83 16.14
N ASN A 87 -3.52 7.73 16.06
CA ASN A 87 -4.33 8.42 15.05
C ASN A 87 -4.98 9.70 15.60
N SER A 88 -4.60 10.16 16.79
CA SER A 88 -5.21 11.33 17.45
C SER A 88 -5.25 12.57 16.56
N SER A 89 -4.23 12.80 15.74
CA SER A 89 -4.16 13.91 14.79
C SER A 89 -5.25 13.89 13.70
N TYR A 90 -5.79 12.72 13.35
CA TYR A 90 -6.89 12.60 12.39
C TYR A 90 -8.24 12.92 13.01
N TYR A 91 -8.34 12.84 14.34
CA TYR A 91 -9.57 13.07 15.10
C TYR A 91 -9.57 14.43 15.82
N ASP A 92 -8.50 15.22 15.68
CA ASP A 92 -8.37 16.54 16.28
C ASP A 92 -9.25 17.54 15.51
N VAL A 93 -10.54 17.54 15.84
CA VAL A 93 -11.50 18.53 15.36
C VAL A 93 -11.42 19.72 16.31
N ALA A 94 -10.75 20.78 15.89
CA ALA A 94 -10.87 22.08 16.54
C ALA A 94 -12.34 22.51 16.47
N THR A 95 -13.06 22.32 17.57
CA THR A 95 -14.42 22.84 17.72
C THR A 95 -14.31 24.33 17.99
N VAL A 96 -14.58 25.12 16.95
CA VAL A 96 -14.70 26.60 17.01
C VAL A 96 -16.02 26.97 17.68
#